data_AF-A0A315QYY7-F1
#
_entry.id   AF-A0A315QYY7-F1
#
_cell.length_a   1.000
_cell.length_b   1.000
_cell.length_c   1.000
_cell.angle_alpha   90.00
_cell.angle_beta   90.00
_cell.angle_gamma   90.00
#
_symmetry.space_group_name_H-M   'P 1'
#
loop_
_entity.id
_entity.type
_entity.pdbx_description
1 polymer ?
#
loop_
_entity_poly.entity_id
_entity_poly.type
_entity_poly.pdbx_seq_one_letter_code
_entity_poly.pdbx_strand_id
1 'polypeptide(L)'
;NVLEIIKNSKIVHSNIYSYFENYLPKLHYKTKLSFDFSYLRNREYIGDIIPRVDIAFFSESKSQEDPEAFLDWLSQFELEAVILTLGEDGVLMQLGEEIIREKSLPVEAVDTLGAGDALTAAFLTSLAKNEKDYHHALAEGLKTL
;
A
#
# COMPACT_ATOMS: atom_id res chain seq x y z
N ASN A 1 -27.41 2.56 4.39
CA ASN A 1 -26.60 1.90 3.35
C ASN A 1 -25.14 2.15 3.69
N VAL A 2 -24.33 1.11 3.95
CA VAL A 2 -22.94 1.27 4.42
C VAL A 2 -22.05 2.03 3.42
N LEU A 3 -22.32 1.89 2.12
CA LEU A 3 -21.56 2.57 1.07
C LEU A 3 -21.76 4.09 1.08
N GLU A 4 -22.91 4.56 1.58
CA GLU A 4 -23.18 6.00 1.72
C GLU A 4 -22.36 6.63 2.86
N ILE A 5 -21.95 5.84 3.85
CA ILE A 5 -21.05 6.30 4.92
C ILE A 5 -19.61 6.28 4.41
N ILE A 6 -19.21 5.16 3.78
CA ILE A 6 -17.84 4.93 3.29
C ILE A 6 -17.42 5.98 2.25
N LYS A 7 -18.31 6.39 1.35
CA LYS A 7 -17.97 7.37 0.30
C LYS A 7 -17.60 8.76 0.83
N ASN A 8 -17.94 9.08 2.08
CA ASN A 8 -17.61 10.37 2.70
C ASN A 8 -16.26 10.34 3.43
N SER A 9 -15.59 9.18 3.49
CA SER A 9 -14.23 9.07 4.01
C SER A 9 -13.23 9.70 3.04
N LYS A 10 -12.14 10.26 3.55
CA LYS A 10 -11.03 10.74 2.71
C LYS A 10 -10.29 9.60 2.01
N ILE A 11 -10.08 8.52 2.76
CA ILE A 11 -9.38 7.31 2.31
C ILE A 11 -10.16 6.10 2.84
N VAL A 12 -10.31 5.09 2.02
CA VAL A 12 -10.87 3.78 2.38
C VAL A 12 -9.79 2.74 2.16
N HIS A 13 -9.44 2.00 3.20
CA HIS A 13 -8.45 0.94 3.17
C HIS A 13 -9.12 -0.44 3.20
N SER A 14 -8.60 -1.38 2.41
CA SER A 14 -8.98 -2.79 2.43
C SER A 14 -7.79 -3.68 2.07
N ASN A 15 -7.98 -5.00 2.06
CA ASN A 15 -6.93 -5.96 1.75
C ASN A 15 -7.48 -7.22 1.07
N ILE A 16 -6.58 -8.06 0.56
CA ILE A 16 -6.89 -9.34 -0.13
C ILE A 16 -7.66 -10.37 0.71
N TYR A 17 -7.78 -10.16 2.02
CA TYR A 17 -8.49 -11.09 2.92
C TYR A 17 -9.89 -10.60 3.29
N SER A 18 -10.29 -9.41 2.80
CA SER A 18 -11.53 -8.74 3.20
C SER A 18 -12.74 -9.05 2.31
N TYR A 19 -12.56 -9.77 1.19
CA TYR A 19 -13.60 -10.03 0.19
C TYR A 19 -14.30 -8.74 -0.31
N PHE A 20 -13.53 -7.66 -0.42
CA PHE A 20 -14.02 -6.30 -0.70
C PHE A 20 -13.98 -5.93 -2.20
N GLU A 21 -13.47 -6.80 -3.05
CA GLU A 21 -13.16 -6.55 -4.47
C GLU A 21 -14.40 -6.09 -5.24
N ASN A 22 -15.57 -6.70 -4.96
CA ASN A 22 -16.84 -6.34 -5.58
C ASN A 22 -17.37 -4.94 -5.21
N TYR A 23 -16.77 -4.30 -4.19
CA TYR A 23 -17.11 -2.94 -3.76
C TYR A 23 -16.16 -1.89 -4.33
N LEU A 24 -14.94 -2.26 -4.74
CA LEU A 24 -13.97 -1.33 -5.32
C LEU A 24 -14.56 -0.56 -6.52
N PRO A 25 -15.23 -1.20 -7.51
CA PRO A 25 -15.85 -0.46 -8.63
C PRO A 25 -16.93 0.54 -8.20
N LYS A 26 -17.58 0.33 -7.04
CA LYS A 26 -18.70 1.15 -6.57
C LYS A 26 -18.23 2.40 -5.82
N LEU A 27 -16.98 2.36 -5.33
CA LEU A 27 -16.33 3.39 -4.53
C LEU A 27 -15.27 4.16 -5.32
N HIS A 28 -14.72 3.55 -6.36
CA HIS A 28 -13.75 4.18 -7.24
C HIS A 28 -14.29 5.53 -7.77
N TYR A 29 -13.42 6.54 -7.78
CA TYR A 29 -13.71 7.97 -8.04
C TYR A 29 -14.52 8.74 -6.99
N LYS A 30 -15.09 8.09 -5.96
CA LYS A 30 -15.83 8.79 -4.90
C LYS A 30 -14.96 9.11 -3.69
N THR A 31 -13.92 8.33 -3.48
CA THR A 31 -12.98 8.42 -2.36
C THR A 31 -11.68 7.75 -2.77
N LYS A 32 -10.59 8.09 -2.08
CA LYS A 32 -9.28 7.47 -2.31
C LYS A 32 -9.29 6.03 -1.80
N LEU A 33 -8.86 5.09 -2.62
CA LEU A 33 -8.82 3.67 -2.31
C LEU A 33 -7.38 3.23 -2.05
N SER A 34 -7.17 2.69 -0.85
CA SER A 34 -5.95 1.98 -0.47
C SER A 34 -6.24 0.49 -0.40
N PHE A 35 -5.32 -0.33 -0.92
CA PHE A 35 -5.47 -1.78 -0.92
C PHE A 35 -4.15 -2.46 -0.56
N ASP A 36 -4.18 -3.36 0.42
CA ASP A 36 -3.05 -4.22 0.77
C ASP A 36 -3.16 -5.59 0.08
N PHE A 37 -2.19 -5.85 -0.79
CA PHE A 37 -2.01 -7.09 -1.53
C PHE A 37 -1.12 -8.10 -0.80
N SER A 38 -0.53 -7.73 0.34
CA SER A 38 0.35 -8.58 1.12
C SER A 38 1.48 -9.15 0.23
N TYR A 39 1.82 -10.43 0.38
CA TYR A 39 2.85 -11.12 -0.40
C TYR A 39 2.36 -11.60 -1.78
N LEU A 40 1.13 -11.25 -2.19
CA LEU A 40 0.56 -11.75 -3.44
C LEU A 40 1.33 -11.21 -4.65
N ARG A 41 1.61 -12.08 -5.63
CA ARG A 41 2.30 -11.74 -6.89
C ARG A 41 1.57 -12.21 -8.15
N ASN A 42 0.36 -12.76 -8.00
CA ASN A 42 -0.43 -13.18 -9.14
C ASN A 42 -0.82 -11.95 -9.98
N ARG A 43 -0.18 -11.83 -11.16
CA ARG A 43 -0.32 -10.68 -12.05
C ARG A 43 -1.72 -10.53 -12.64
N GLU A 44 -2.43 -11.63 -12.88
CA GLU A 44 -3.80 -11.64 -13.38
C GLU A 44 -4.75 -11.04 -12.33
N TYR A 45 -4.70 -11.56 -11.11
CA TYR A 45 -5.52 -11.05 -10.00
C TYR A 45 -5.19 -9.59 -9.64
N ILE A 46 -3.90 -9.23 -9.58
CA ILE A 46 -3.49 -7.84 -9.32
C ILE A 46 -4.00 -6.95 -10.46
N GLY A 47 -3.83 -7.35 -11.73
CA GLY A 47 -4.27 -6.59 -12.90
C GLY A 47 -5.78 -6.33 -12.95
N ASP A 48 -6.60 -7.22 -12.39
CA ASP A 48 -8.05 -7.03 -12.30
C ASP A 48 -8.47 -5.98 -11.26
N ILE A 49 -7.68 -5.83 -10.19
CA ILE A 49 -8.01 -5.01 -9.02
C ILE A 49 -7.31 -3.66 -9.07
N ILE A 50 -6.02 -3.65 -9.39
CA ILE A 50 -5.14 -2.50 -9.23
C ILE A 50 -5.55 -1.26 -10.03
N PRO A 51 -6.24 -1.35 -11.19
CA PRO A 51 -6.75 -0.16 -11.88
C PRO A 51 -7.83 0.60 -11.09
N ARG A 52 -8.28 0.07 -9.95
CA ARG A 52 -9.30 0.67 -9.08
C ARG A 52 -8.71 1.19 -7.77
N VAL A 53 -7.39 1.10 -7.60
CA VAL A 53 -6.67 1.41 -6.37
C VAL A 53 -5.80 2.64 -6.61
N ASP A 54 -5.78 3.56 -5.65
CA ASP A 54 -4.91 4.75 -5.71
C ASP A 54 -3.58 4.50 -4.98
N ILE A 55 -3.63 3.76 -3.85
CA ILE A 55 -2.46 3.46 -3.01
C ILE A 55 -2.38 1.96 -2.76
N ALA A 56 -1.34 1.31 -3.28
CA ALA A 56 -1.14 -0.12 -3.13
C ALA A 56 -0.05 -0.43 -2.09
N PHE A 57 -0.34 -1.38 -1.19
CA PHE A 57 0.64 -1.94 -0.26
C PHE A 57 0.97 -3.37 -0.66
N PHE A 58 2.25 -3.71 -0.59
CA PHE A 58 2.77 -5.05 -0.80
C PHE A 58 3.80 -5.37 0.29
N SER A 59 3.90 -6.64 0.66
CA SER A 59 5.02 -7.17 1.42
C SER A 59 5.92 -8.00 0.53
N GLU A 60 7.10 -8.34 1.04
CA GLU A 60 8.05 -9.22 0.37
C GLU A 60 7.37 -10.49 -0.15
N SER A 61 7.75 -10.89 -1.37
CA SER A 61 7.20 -12.09 -2.00
C SER A 61 7.71 -13.35 -1.31
N LYS A 62 6.87 -14.39 -1.27
CA LYS A 62 7.32 -15.74 -0.88
C LYS A 62 8.18 -16.41 -1.94
N SER A 63 8.21 -15.88 -3.17
CA SER A 63 9.05 -16.33 -4.27
C SER A 63 10.24 -15.39 -4.47
N GLN A 64 11.32 -15.89 -5.07
CA GLN A 64 12.41 -15.02 -5.53
C GLN A 64 11.91 -14.20 -6.71
N GLU A 65 11.59 -12.94 -6.44
CA GLU A 65 11.25 -11.92 -7.43
C GLU A 65 12.03 -10.66 -7.07
N ASP A 66 12.60 -9.99 -8.08
CA ASP A 66 13.27 -8.71 -7.90
C ASP A 66 12.22 -7.62 -7.54
N PRO A 67 12.33 -6.99 -6.37
CA PRO A 67 11.43 -5.90 -5.96
C PRO A 67 11.34 -4.76 -6.97
N GLU A 68 12.46 -4.38 -7.59
CA GLU A 68 12.49 -3.26 -8.55
C GLU A 68 11.82 -3.65 -9.87
N ALA A 69 12.02 -4.88 -10.34
CA ALA A 69 11.31 -5.39 -11.52
C ALA A 69 9.80 -5.50 -11.28
N PHE A 70 9.38 -5.76 -10.03
CA PHE A 70 7.96 -5.75 -9.68
C PHE A 70 7.37 -4.33 -9.70
N LEU A 71 8.09 -3.35 -9.16
CA LEU A 71 7.69 -1.93 -9.23
C LEU A 71 7.68 -1.41 -10.67
N ASP A 72 8.63 -1.84 -11.50
CA ASP A 72 8.64 -1.53 -12.93
C ASP A 72 7.39 -2.09 -13.63
N TRP A 73 7.02 -3.34 -13.36
CA TRP A 73 5.75 -3.90 -13.85
C TRP A 73 4.54 -3.10 -13.35
N LEU A 74 4.53 -2.64 -12.10
CA LEU A 74 3.43 -1.84 -11.55
C LEU A 74 3.33 -0.44 -12.17
N SER A 75 4.42 0.10 -12.72
CA SER A 75 4.43 1.44 -13.35
C SER A 75 3.51 1.56 -14.57
N GLN A 76 3.05 0.44 -15.14
CA GLN A 76 2.07 0.45 -16.23
C GLN A 76 0.65 0.82 -15.78
N PHE A 77 0.39 0.85 -14.47
CA PHE A 77 -0.91 1.20 -13.90
C PHE A 77 -0.88 2.62 -13.31
N GLU A 78 -2.02 3.29 -13.35
CA GLU A 78 -2.17 4.63 -12.75
C GLU A 78 -2.36 4.50 -11.23
N LEU A 79 -1.25 4.54 -10.50
CA LEU A 79 -1.21 4.54 -9.03
C LEU A 79 -0.62 5.85 -8.53
N GLU A 80 -1.15 6.39 -7.43
CA GLU A 80 -0.54 7.54 -6.78
C GLU A 80 0.69 7.14 -5.96
N ALA A 81 0.65 5.97 -5.32
CA ALA A 81 1.78 5.44 -4.56
C ALA A 81 1.72 3.90 -4.46
N VAL A 82 2.90 3.28 -4.52
CA VAL A 82 3.10 1.87 -4.15
C VAL A 82 4.07 1.82 -2.98
N ILE A 83 3.73 1.06 -1.93
CA ILE A 83 4.60 0.81 -0.79
C ILE A 83 4.90 -0.69 -0.75
N LEU A 84 6.18 -1.05 -0.84
CA LEU A 84 6.66 -2.41 -0.80
C LEU A 84 7.61 -2.59 0.38
N THR A 85 7.18 -3.33 1.40
CA THR A 85 8.03 -3.68 2.54
C THR A 85 8.92 -4.88 2.22
N LEU A 86 10.18 -4.83 2.65
CA LEU A 86 11.24 -5.81 2.39
C LEU A 86 11.80 -6.39 3.71
N GLY A 87 10.98 -6.44 4.75
CA GLY A 87 11.42 -6.89 6.08
C GLY A 87 12.56 -6.03 6.61
N GLU A 88 13.68 -6.66 6.96
CA GLU A 88 14.86 -5.98 7.50
C GLU A 88 15.57 -5.06 6.49
N ASP A 89 15.38 -5.29 5.19
CA ASP A 89 15.95 -4.47 4.12
C ASP A 89 15.21 -3.14 3.93
N GLY A 90 14.11 -2.93 4.68
CA GLY A 90 13.38 -1.68 4.75
C GLY A 90 12.18 -1.62 3.80
N VAL A 91 12.01 -0.49 3.14
CA VAL A 91 10.81 -0.19 2.34
C VAL A 91 11.21 0.49 1.04
N LEU A 92 10.55 0.08 -0.04
CA LEU A 92 10.51 0.81 -1.30
C LEU A 92 9.18 1.53 -1.45
N MET A 93 9.21 2.80 -1.83
CA MET A 93 8.02 3.54 -2.22
C MET A 93 8.18 4.04 -3.65
N GLN A 94 7.20 3.75 -4.50
CA GLN A 94 7.15 4.27 -5.87
C GLN A 94 6.11 5.39 -5.95
N LEU A 95 6.51 6.56 -6.47
CA LEU A 95 5.67 7.71 -6.74
C LEU A 95 5.83 8.10 -8.22
N GLY A 96 4.91 7.65 -9.08
CA GLY A 96 5.09 7.76 -10.53
C GLY A 96 6.36 7.04 -10.98
N GLU A 97 7.31 7.79 -11.57
CA GLU A 97 8.61 7.26 -12.02
C GLU A 97 9.68 7.23 -10.92
N GLU A 98 9.44 7.88 -9.78
CA GLU A 98 10.40 7.95 -8.68
C GLU A 98 10.31 6.70 -7.80
N ILE A 99 11.46 6.09 -7.49
CA ILE A 99 11.60 5.03 -6.49
C ILE A 99 12.43 5.56 -5.31
N ILE A 100 11.83 5.55 -4.14
CA ILE A 100 12.43 5.95 -2.87
C ILE A 100 12.74 4.69 -2.08
N ARG A 101 13.95 4.61 -1.53
CA ARG A 101 14.41 3.49 -0.70
C ARG A 101 14.75 3.98 0.70
N GLU A 102 14.05 3.44 1.68
CA GLU A 102 14.26 3.74 3.09
C GLU A 102 14.64 2.45 3.83
N LYS A 103 15.58 2.56 4.76
CA LYS A 103 16.01 1.43 5.58
C LYS A 103 15.06 1.23 6.75
N SER A 104 14.87 -0.01 7.17
CA SER A 104 14.24 -0.29 8.46
C SER A 104 15.11 0.27 9.59
N LEU A 105 14.49 0.72 10.67
CA LEU A 105 15.22 1.03 11.90
C LEU A 105 15.82 -0.28 12.44
N PRO A 106 17.08 -0.28 12.90
CA PRO A 106 17.68 -1.45 13.52
C PRO A 106 17.06 -1.65 14.91
N VAL A 107 15.97 -2.40 14.96
CA VAL A 107 15.28 -2.80 16.18
C VAL A 107 15.40 -4.31 16.39
N GLU A 108 15.49 -4.75 17.64
CA GLU A 108 15.39 -6.16 17.96
C GLU A 108 13.91 -6.57 17.86
N ALA A 109 13.52 -7.06 16.69
CA ALA A 109 12.14 -7.47 16.43
C ALA A 109 11.79 -8.69 17.30
N VAL A 110 10.93 -8.46 18.30
CA VAL A 110 10.39 -9.52 19.17
C VAL A 110 9.25 -10.26 18.46
N ASP A 111 8.43 -9.53 17.71
CA ASP A 111 7.35 -10.03 16.86
C ASP A 111 7.15 -9.08 15.68
N THR A 112 7.13 -9.60 14.46
CA THR A 112 6.92 -8.81 13.23
C THR A 112 5.46 -8.87 12.74
N LEU A 113 4.61 -9.66 13.40
CA LEU A 113 3.20 -9.77 13.04
C LEU A 113 2.51 -8.41 13.23
N GLY A 114 1.92 -7.88 12.16
CA GLY A 114 1.23 -6.59 12.19
C GLY A 114 2.12 -5.37 12.00
N ALA A 115 3.45 -5.52 11.84
CA ALA A 115 4.33 -4.38 11.54
C ALA A 115 3.93 -3.68 10.22
N GLY A 116 3.55 -4.47 9.20
CA GLY A 116 3.00 -3.94 7.94
C GLY A 116 1.66 -3.22 8.09
N ASP A 117 0.77 -3.74 8.95
CA ASP A 117 -0.51 -3.09 9.25
C ASP A 117 -0.30 -1.77 10.02
N ALA A 118 0.64 -1.74 10.95
CA ALA A 118 1.01 -0.54 11.70
C ALA A 118 1.59 0.53 10.77
N LEU A 119 2.48 0.14 9.85
CA LEU A 119 3.01 1.04 8.82
C LEU A 119 1.89 1.58 7.95
N THR A 120 1.02 0.71 7.46
CA THR A 120 -0.13 1.08 6.62
C THR A 120 -1.05 2.06 7.34
N ALA A 121 -1.39 1.79 8.60
CA ALA A 121 -2.23 2.65 9.41
C ALA A 121 -1.59 4.02 9.67
N ALA A 122 -0.30 4.06 10.04
CA ALA A 122 0.43 5.30 10.29
C ALA A 122 0.59 6.14 9.01
N PHE A 123 0.95 5.50 7.90
CA PHE A 123 1.06 6.12 6.58
C PHE A 123 -0.27 6.78 6.17
N LEU A 124 -1.36 6.01 6.15
CA LEU A 124 -2.67 6.52 5.71
C LEU A 124 -3.23 7.56 6.67
N THR A 125 -2.96 7.45 7.96
CA THR A 125 -3.35 8.47 8.96
C THR A 125 -2.62 9.79 8.73
N SER A 126 -1.32 9.75 8.44
CA SER A 126 -0.53 10.93 8.12
C SER A 126 -1.06 11.59 6.83
N LEU A 127 -1.26 10.79 5.78
CA LEU A 127 -1.75 11.27 4.49
C LEU A 127 -3.17 11.86 4.56
N ALA A 128 -4.05 11.31 5.41
CA ALA A 128 -5.40 11.84 5.61
C ALA A 128 -5.41 13.23 6.29
N LYS A 129 -4.37 13.54 7.08
CA LYS A 129 -4.17 14.84 7.73
C LYS A 129 -3.51 15.84 6.79
N ASN A 130 -2.45 15.42 6.11
CA ASN A 130 -1.61 16.24 5.24
C ASN A 130 -1.67 15.69 3.81
N GLU A 131 -2.73 16.08 3.09
CA GLU A 131 -3.01 15.55 1.75
C GLU A 131 -1.81 15.74 0.81
N LYS A 132 -1.42 14.66 0.13
CA LYS A 132 -0.36 14.58 -0.90
C LYS A 132 1.09 14.69 -0.42
N ASP A 133 1.37 14.65 0.88
CA ASP A 133 2.75 14.55 1.39
C ASP A 133 3.14 13.08 1.63
N TYR A 134 3.44 12.36 0.55
CA TYR A 134 3.74 10.92 0.60
C TYR A 134 5.09 10.63 1.27
N HIS A 135 6.07 11.53 1.15
CA HIS A 135 7.35 11.38 1.86
C HIS A 135 7.16 11.48 3.37
N HIS A 136 6.39 12.48 3.84
CA HIS A 136 6.07 12.57 5.25
C HIS A 136 5.22 11.39 5.73
N ALA A 137 4.27 10.93 4.91
CA ALA A 137 3.47 9.74 5.23
C ALA A 137 4.34 8.48 5.38
N LEU A 138 5.30 8.27 4.49
CA LEU A 138 6.28 7.19 4.62
C LEU A 138 7.12 7.33 5.88
N ALA A 139 7.63 8.53 6.16
CA ALA A 139 8.43 8.78 7.36
C ALA A 139 7.65 8.51 8.66
N GLU A 140 6.35 8.83 8.73
CA GLU A 140 5.50 8.44 9.86
C GLU A 140 5.26 6.93 9.93
N GLY A 141 5.05 6.27 8.79
CA GLY A 141 4.91 4.82 8.70
C GLY A 141 6.14 4.06 9.18
N LEU A 142 7.34 4.51 8.81
CA LEU A 142 8.60 3.88 9.20
C LEU A 142 8.89 3.95 10.70
N LYS A 143 8.29 4.88 11.45
CA LYS A 143 8.42 4.93 12.91
C LYS A 143 7.72 3.76 13.62
N THR A 144 6.91 2.99 12.89
CA THR A 144 6.24 1.80 13.43
C THR A 144 6.97 0.50 13.12
N LEU A 145 8.04 0.56 12.31
CA LEU A 145 8.90 -0.59 11.99
C LEU A 145 10.09 -0.69 12.95
#